data_AF-N1US54-F1
#
_entry.id   AF-N1US54-F1
#
_cell.length_a   1.000
_cell.length_b   1.000
_cell.length_c   1.000
_cell.angle_alpha   90.00
_cell.angle_beta   90.00
_cell.angle_gamma   90.00
#
_symmetry.space_group_name_H-M   'P 1'
#
loop_
_entity.id
_entity.type
_entity.pdbx_description
1 polymer ?
#
loop_
_entity_poly.entity_id
_entity_poly.type
_entity_poly.pdbx_seq_one_letter_code
_entity_poly.pdbx_strand_id
1 'polypeptide(L)'
;MSDQRKELSLFLGVFNAEFERDRTRWGVFGGILLGYESTPQMTDWNFLWIRYLNSPQEKIQNFLPIYRYGETQEGYSFLAPPILTYHSKDSEGSITLGGLGLIYYQNRSEIEKKESTKILGGLLYFSEKKRLEVFKITES
;
A
#
# COMPACT_ATOMS: atom_id res chain seq x y z
N MET A 1 39.03 -2.76 -2.80
CA MET A 1 38.58 -1.39 -3.11
C MET A 1 37.65 -0.95 -2.00
N SER A 2 37.97 0.12 -1.27
CA SER A 2 37.19 0.59 -0.12
C SER A 2 35.87 1.19 -0.60
N ASP A 3 34.73 0.67 -0.15
CA ASP A 3 33.46 1.40 -0.23
C ASP A 3 33.63 2.68 0.60
N GLN A 4 33.61 3.83 -0.07
CA GLN A 4 33.67 5.13 0.61
C GLN A 4 32.24 5.58 0.88
N ARG A 5 31.82 5.45 2.14
CA ARG A 5 30.63 6.13 2.66
C ARG A 5 30.98 7.58 2.98
N LYS A 6 30.22 8.52 2.42
CA LYS A 6 30.35 9.96 2.72
C LYS A 6 29.09 10.42 3.44
N GLU A 7 29.27 11.02 4.60
CA GLU A 7 28.20 11.61 5.40
C GLU A 7 28.41 13.12 5.49
N LEU A 8 27.32 13.88 5.34
CA LEU A 8 27.29 15.33 5.45
C LEU A 8 26.13 15.74 6.33
N SER A 9 26.43 16.43 7.43
CA SER A 9 25.42 16.93 8.37
C SER A 9 25.63 18.44 8.55
N LEU A 10 24.58 19.23 8.30
CA LEU A 10 24.59 20.69 8.42
C LEU A 10 23.58 21.15 9.46
N PHE A 11 23.81 22.34 10.02
CA PHE A 11 22.91 23.01 10.96
C PHE A 11 22.49 22.09 12.13
N LEU A 12 23.47 21.47 12.81
CA LEU A 12 23.24 20.55 13.93
C LEU A 12 22.37 19.33 13.55
N GLY A 13 22.50 18.83 12.32
CA GLY A 13 21.74 17.67 11.84
C GLY A 13 20.33 18.00 11.36
N VAL A 14 19.99 19.28 11.17
CA VAL A 14 18.76 19.67 10.47
C VAL A 14 18.80 19.18 9.02
N PHE A 15 19.94 19.28 8.35
CA PHE A 15 20.14 18.67 7.04
C PHE A 15 21.13 17.52 7.17
N ASN A 16 20.77 16.35 6.64
CA ASN A 16 21.61 15.17 6.62
C ASN A 16 21.63 14.60 5.21
N ALA A 17 22.81 14.23 4.72
CA ALA A 17 23.00 13.55 3.46
C ALA A 17 24.04 12.44 3.61
N GLU A 18 23.70 11.26 3.13
CA GLU A 18 24.52 10.06 3.11
C GLU A 18 24.65 9.59 1.67
N PHE A 19 25.90 9.43 1.22
CA PHE A 19 26.24 8.98 -0.11
C PHE A 19 27.09 7.71 0.02
N GLU A 20 26.53 6.61 -0.46
CA GLU A 20 27.20 5.33 -0.67
C GLU A 20 27.19 5.02 -2.17
N ARG A 21 27.94 4.00 -2.58
CA ARG A 21 28.13 3.66 -4.00
C ARG A 21 26.81 3.39 -4.72
N ASP A 22 25.88 2.73 -4.03
CA ASP A 22 24.58 2.30 -4.57
C ASP A 22 23.39 2.90 -3.79
N ARG A 23 23.64 3.89 -2.93
CA ARG A 23 22.58 4.51 -2.12
C ARG A 23 22.87 5.98 -1.92
N THR A 24 21.93 6.82 -2.34
CA THR A 24 21.93 8.25 -2.02
C THR A 24 20.73 8.55 -1.15
N ARG A 25 20.97 9.09 0.04
CA ARG A 25 19.92 9.49 0.97
C ARG A 25 20.17 10.91 1.44
N TRP A 26 19.16 11.74 1.44
CA TRP A 26 19.24 13.06 2.09
C TRP A 26 17.89 13.47 2.66
N GLY A 27 17.89 14.39 3.61
CA GLY A 27 16.67 14.87 4.22
C GLY A 27 16.85 16.04 5.17
N VAL A 28 15.71 16.69 5.43
CA VAL A 28 15.58 17.82 6.35
C VAL A 28 14.76 17.38 7.57
N PHE A 29 15.24 17.68 8.77
CA PHE A 29 14.75 17.15 10.04
C PHE A 29 14.61 15.63 10.02
N GLY A 30 15.69 14.94 9.63
CA GLY A 30 15.71 13.48 9.54
C GLY A 30 14.77 12.87 8.48
N GLY A 31 14.24 13.69 7.56
CA GLY A 31 13.28 13.24 6.53
C GLY A 31 11.82 13.54 6.85
N ILE A 32 11.51 14.26 7.93
CA ILE A 32 10.14 14.63 8.32
C ILE A 32 9.56 15.70 7.39
N LEU A 33 10.34 16.75 7.08
CA LEU A 33 9.87 17.82 6.20
C LEU A 33 10.08 17.46 4.73
N LEU A 34 11.25 16.90 4.44
CA LEU A 34 11.66 16.53 3.10
C LEU A 34 12.67 15.40 3.22
N GLY A 35 12.46 14.35 2.44
CA GLY A 35 13.35 13.20 2.39
C GLY A 35 13.46 12.67 0.98
N TYR A 36 14.62 12.16 0.64
CA TYR A 36 14.88 11.47 -0.60
C TYR A 36 15.84 10.32 -0.34
N GLU A 37 15.51 9.17 -0.87
CA GLU A 37 16.35 7.98 -0.86
C GLU A 37 16.27 7.31 -2.23
N SER A 38 17.42 7.00 -2.80
CA SER A 38 17.52 6.36 -4.10
C SER A 38 18.56 5.26 -4.07
N THR A 39 18.17 4.10 -4.56
CA THR A 39 19.01 2.94 -4.85
C THR A 39 18.73 2.50 -6.30
N PRO A 40 19.54 1.62 -6.91
CA PRO A 40 19.30 1.18 -8.29
C PRO A 40 17.92 0.55 -8.54
N GLN A 41 17.26 0.06 -7.49
CA GLN A 41 15.96 -0.60 -7.57
C GLN A 41 14.82 0.24 -6.98
N MET A 42 15.11 1.20 -6.09
CA MET A 42 14.09 1.93 -5.33
C MET A 42 14.29 3.43 -5.42
N THR A 43 13.19 4.16 -5.49
CA THR A 43 13.16 5.60 -5.25
C THR A 43 12.08 5.91 -4.22
N ASP A 44 12.45 6.60 -3.15
CA ASP A 44 11.56 7.11 -2.12
C ASP A 44 11.78 8.60 -2.00
N TRP A 45 10.72 9.39 -2.09
CA TRP A 45 10.77 10.80 -1.75
C TRP A 45 9.54 11.21 -0.99
N ASN A 46 9.70 12.17 -0.09
CA ASN A 46 8.61 12.78 0.62
C ASN A 46 8.81 14.28 0.76
N PHE A 47 7.69 14.99 0.82
CA PHE A 47 7.61 16.39 1.22
C PHE A 47 6.37 16.54 2.12
N LEU A 48 6.58 16.72 3.42
CA LEU A 48 5.54 16.70 4.43
C LEU A 48 4.71 15.40 4.35
N TRP A 49 3.41 15.54 4.04
CA TRP A 49 2.47 14.43 3.89
C TRP A 49 2.42 13.87 2.46
N ILE A 50 3.18 14.44 1.52
CA ILE A 50 3.29 13.93 0.16
C ILE A 50 4.41 12.92 0.16
N ARG A 51 4.14 11.68 -0.28
CA ARG A 51 5.17 10.65 -0.41
C ARG A 51 4.99 9.87 -1.70
N TYR A 52 6.10 9.54 -2.32
CA TYR A 52 6.17 8.64 -3.44
C TYR A 52 7.27 7.62 -3.18
N LEU A 53 6.88 6.36 -3.12
CA LEU A 53 7.80 5.23 -3.08
C LEU A 53 7.56 4.40 -4.34
N ASN A 54 8.63 4.03 -5.03
CA ASN A 54 8.58 3.10 -6.13
C ASN A 54 9.74 2.12 -5.97
N SER A 55 9.41 0.87 -5.68
CA SER A 55 10.34 -0.24 -5.59
C SER A 55 9.73 -1.49 -6.26
N PRO A 56 10.51 -2.56 -6.51
CA PRO A 56 9.99 -3.80 -7.08
C PRO A 56 9.02 -4.54 -6.16
N GLN A 57 9.05 -4.22 -4.85
CA GLN A 57 8.26 -4.88 -3.82
C GLN A 57 7.03 -4.06 -3.43
N GLU A 58 7.17 -2.74 -3.41
CA GLU A 58 6.17 -1.82 -2.91
C GLU A 58 6.17 -0.50 -3.71
N LYS A 59 4.97 0.00 -4.01
CA LYS A 59 4.73 1.34 -4.55
C LYS A 59 3.77 2.09 -3.64
N ILE A 60 4.09 3.31 -3.26
CA ILE A 60 3.22 4.17 -2.44
C ILE A 60 3.07 5.51 -3.14
N GLN A 61 1.84 6.02 -3.19
CA GLN A 61 1.54 7.41 -3.53
C GLN A 61 0.65 7.98 -2.43
N ASN A 62 1.17 8.93 -1.65
CA ASN A 62 0.47 9.54 -0.55
C ASN A 62 0.28 11.03 -0.85
N PHE A 63 -0.95 11.51 -0.78
CA PHE A 63 -1.30 12.92 -0.91
C PHE A 63 -2.38 13.26 0.11
N LEU A 64 -2.04 13.14 1.40
CA LEU A 64 -3.01 13.41 2.47
C LEU A 64 -3.36 14.90 2.54
N PRO A 65 -4.59 15.25 2.97
CA PRO A 65 -5.69 14.36 3.33
C PRO A 65 -6.52 13.89 2.12
N ILE A 66 -6.08 14.09 0.88
CA ILE A 66 -6.88 13.87 -0.33
C ILE A 66 -6.99 12.38 -0.68
N TYR A 67 -5.86 11.69 -0.79
CA TYR A 67 -5.83 10.26 -1.04
C TYR A 67 -4.53 9.58 -0.61
N ARG A 68 -4.58 8.26 -0.52
CA ARG A 68 -3.40 7.40 -0.39
C ARG A 68 -3.61 6.14 -1.23
N TYR A 69 -2.60 5.76 -1.98
CA TYR A 69 -2.51 4.51 -2.71
C TYR A 69 -1.25 3.77 -2.27
N GLY A 70 -1.36 2.47 -2.05
CA GLY A 70 -0.24 1.59 -1.74
C GLY A 70 -0.42 0.27 -2.45
N GLU A 71 0.61 -0.24 -3.09
CA GLU A 71 0.62 -1.49 -3.85
C GLU A 71 1.85 -2.29 -3.44
N THR A 72 1.65 -3.58 -3.23
CA THR A 72 2.67 -4.56 -2.84
C THR A 72 2.59 -5.75 -3.80
N GLN A 73 3.50 -6.72 -3.67
CA GLN A 73 3.42 -7.95 -4.46
C GLN A 73 2.14 -8.76 -4.22
N GLU A 74 1.53 -8.61 -3.04
CA GLU A 74 0.39 -9.42 -2.60
C GLU A 74 -0.95 -8.72 -2.85
N GLY A 75 -0.95 -7.40 -3.05
CA GLY A 75 -2.18 -6.63 -3.08
C GLY A 75 -2.02 -5.12 -3.12
N TYR A 76 -3.14 -4.41 -3.06
CA TYR A 76 -3.17 -2.96 -3.04
C TYR A 76 -4.15 -2.41 -2.00
N SER A 77 -3.97 -1.14 -1.66
CA SER A 77 -4.80 -0.36 -0.77
C SER A 77 -5.00 1.04 -1.33
N PHE A 78 -6.20 1.56 -1.16
CA PHE A 78 -6.63 2.87 -1.59
C PHE A 78 -7.47 3.51 -0.48
N LEU A 79 -7.16 4.75 -0.14
CA LEU A 79 -7.90 5.55 0.82
C LEU A 79 -8.24 6.89 0.17
N ALA A 80 -9.51 7.26 0.20
CA ALA A 80 -10.03 8.54 -0.23
C ALA A 80 -10.82 9.17 0.93
N PRO A 81 -10.14 9.88 1.86
CA PRO A 81 -10.77 10.44 3.05
C PRO A 81 -11.93 11.40 2.77
N PRO A 82 -11.92 12.27 1.74
CA PRO A 82 -13.05 13.17 1.48
C PRO A 82 -14.39 12.45 1.26
N ILE A 83 -14.36 11.24 0.70
CA ILE A 83 -15.53 10.38 0.53
C ILE A 83 -15.61 9.26 1.58
N LEU A 84 -14.69 9.27 2.56
CA LEU A 84 -14.52 8.27 3.62
C LEU A 84 -14.46 6.84 3.09
N THR A 85 -13.79 6.66 1.95
CA THR A 85 -13.67 5.34 1.31
C THR A 85 -12.29 4.76 1.57
N TYR A 86 -12.24 3.51 2.02
CA TYR A 86 -11.06 2.67 2.06
C TYR A 86 -11.34 1.40 1.27
N HIS A 87 -10.40 0.99 0.43
CA HIS A 87 -10.47 -0.25 -0.32
C HIS A 87 -9.13 -0.94 -0.26
N SER A 88 -9.12 -2.22 0.06
CA SER A 88 -7.94 -3.07 -0.02
C SER A 88 -8.27 -4.39 -0.68
N LYS A 89 -7.28 -4.96 -1.36
CA LYS A 89 -7.39 -6.26 -1.99
C LYS A 89 -6.05 -6.97 -1.88
N ASP A 90 -6.08 -8.23 -1.48
CA ASP A 90 -4.94 -9.12 -1.37
C ASP A 90 -5.28 -10.51 -1.96
N SER A 91 -4.41 -11.49 -1.74
CA SER A 91 -4.62 -12.88 -2.18
C SER A 91 -5.76 -13.59 -1.44
N GLU A 92 -6.11 -13.15 -0.24
CA GLU A 92 -7.16 -13.77 0.59
C GLU A 92 -8.54 -13.17 0.31
N GLY A 93 -8.59 -11.93 -0.17
CA GLY A 93 -9.86 -11.25 -0.41
C GLY A 93 -9.76 -9.75 -0.69
N SER A 94 -10.89 -9.08 -0.53
CA SER A 94 -11.01 -7.64 -0.59
C SER A 94 -11.87 -7.10 0.55
N ILE A 95 -11.50 -5.90 1.03
CA ILE A 95 -12.24 -5.12 2.00
C ILE A 95 -12.55 -3.77 1.36
N THR A 96 -13.80 -3.34 1.43
CA THR A 96 -14.21 -1.98 1.07
C THR A 96 -14.98 -1.39 2.23
N LEU A 97 -14.47 -0.33 2.84
CA LEU A 97 -15.24 0.55 3.71
C LEU A 97 -15.65 1.76 2.89
N GLY A 98 -16.93 1.88 2.57
CA GLY A 98 -17.51 3.06 1.96
C GLY A 98 -17.99 4.06 3.00
N GLY A 99 -18.16 5.31 2.59
CA GLY A 99 -18.76 6.35 3.43
C GLY A 99 -20.09 5.91 4.06
N LEU A 100 -20.44 6.52 5.20
CA LEU A 100 -21.63 6.22 6.01
C LEU A 100 -21.62 4.83 6.68
N GLY A 101 -20.44 4.22 6.88
CA GLY A 101 -20.29 3.00 7.67
C GLY A 101 -20.69 1.72 6.92
N LEU A 102 -20.69 1.75 5.59
CA LEU A 102 -20.88 0.57 4.75
C LEU A 102 -19.55 -0.20 4.66
N ILE A 103 -19.55 -1.46 5.09
CA ILE A 103 -18.39 -2.34 5.03
C ILE A 103 -18.75 -3.55 4.17
N TYR A 104 -17.96 -3.76 3.12
CA TYR A 104 -18.02 -4.90 2.23
C TYR A 104 -16.75 -5.72 2.41
N TYR A 105 -16.88 -7.02 2.57
CA TYR A 105 -15.79 -7.97 2.67
C TYR A 105 -16.05 -9.16 1.77
N GLN A 106 -15.07 -9.50 0.93
CA GLN A 106 -15.14 -10.65 0.05
C GLN A 106 -13.89 -11.49 0.25
N ASN A 107 -14.06 -12.76 0.58
CA ASN A 107 -12.96 -13.72 0.74
C ASN A 107 -13.01 -14.73 -0.39
N ARG A 108 -11.85 -15.01 -0.99
CA ARG A 108 -11.66 -16.06 -1.99
C ARG A 108 -10.59 -17.02 -1.50
N SER A 109 -10.99 -18.23 -1.14
CA SER A 109 -10.06 -19.32 -0.88
C SER A 109 -9.94 -20.19 -2.13
N GLU A 110 -8.81 -20.09 -2.82
CA GLU A 110 -8.49 -20.95 -3.98
C GLU A 110 -8.36 -22.43 -3.57
N ILE A 111 -7.85 -22.68 -2.36
CA ILE A 111 -7.64 -24.03 -1.80
C ILE A 111 -8.98 -24.70 -1.49
N GLU A 112 -9.95 -23.98 -0.93
CA GLU A 112 -11.25 -24.55 -0.54
C GLU A 112 -12.33 -24.44 -1.61
N LYS A 113 -12.07 -23.80 -2.76
CA LYS A 113 -13.08 -23.52 -3.81
C LYS A 113 -14.36 -22.87 -3.26
N LYS A 114 -14.20 -21.97 -2.29
CA LYS A 114 -15.31 -21.27 -1.63
C LYS A 114 -15.13 -19.77 -1.75
N GLU A 115 -16.22 -19.08 -2.05
CA GLU A 115 -16.30 -17.62 -2.05
C GLU A 115 -17.29 -17.19 -0.96
N SER A 116 -16.87 -16.26 -0.12
CA SER A 116 -17.73 -15.71 0.94
C SER A 116 -17.78 -14.19 0.81
N THR A 117 -19.00 -13.66 0.72
CA THR A 117 -19.24 -12.22 0.73
C THR A 117 -19.96 -11.84 2.01
N LYS A 118 -19.55 -10.74 2.63
CA LYS A 118 -20.15 -10.15 3.83
C LYS A 118 -20.36 -8.66 3.59
N ILE A 119 -21.54 -8.17 3.93
CA ILE A 119 -21.90 -6.75 3.86
C ILE A 119 -22.44 -6.36 5.22
N LEU A 120 -21.90 -5.30 5.79
CA LEU A 120 -22.35 -4.69 7.02
C LEU A 120 -22.69 -3.22 6.73
N GLY A 121 -23.91 -2.81 7.05
CA GLY A 121 -24.35 -1.43 6.89
C GLY A 121 -25.18 -1.00 8.10
N GLY A 122 -24.60 -0.20 8.98
CA GLY A 122 -25.24 0.19 10.24
C GLY A 122 -25.60 -1.04 11.09
N LEU A 123 -26.90 -1.29 11.27
CA LEU A 123 -27.43 -2.44 12.02
C LEU A 123 -27.68 -3.69 11.15
N LEU A 124 -27.54 -3.59 9.83
CA LEU A 124 -27.86 -4.67 8.90
C LEU A 124 -26.59 -5.46 8.54
N TYR A 125 -26.68 -6.78 8.66
CA TYR A 125 -25.61 -7.71 8.27
C TYR A 125 -26.13 -8.74 7.27
N PHE A 126 -25.43 -8.87 6.15
CA PHE A 126 -25.69 -9.86 5.12
C PHE A 126 -24.42 -10.69 4.88
N SER A 127 -24.58 -12.01 4.76
CA SER A 127 -23.49 -12.90 4.37
C SER A 127 -23.97 -13.94 3.37
N GLU A 128 -23.22 -14.07 2.28
CA GLU A 128 -23.46 -15.05 1.23
C GLU A 128 -22.23 -15.96 1.11
N LYS A 129 -22.46 -17.27 0.92
CA LYS A 129 -21.41 -18.26 0.70
C LYS A 129 -21.72 -19.04 -0.58
N LYS A 130 -20.80 -19.02 -1.54
CA LYS A 130 -20.90 -19.77 -2.80
C LYS A 130 -19.81 -20.86 -2.83
N ARG A 131 -20.17 -22.03 -3.36
CA ARG A 131 -19.24 -23.13 -3.64
C ARG A 131 -18.94 -23.10 -5.14
N LEU A 132 -17.67 -23.10 -5.54
CA LEU A 132 -17.30 -23.14 -6.96
C LEU A 132 -17.57 -24.56 -7.49
N GLU A 133 -18.73 -24.75 -8.12
CA GLU A 133 -19.05 -26.00 -8.82
C GLU A 133 -18.27 -26.03 -10.15
N VAL A 134 -17.36 -27.00 -10.28
CA VAL A 134 -16.69 -27.29 -11.56
C VAL A 134 -17.68 -28.06 -12.42
N PHE A 135 -18.27 -27.38 -13.40
CA PHE A 135 -19.13 -28.01 -14.41
C PHE A 135 -18.27 -28.95 -15.26
N LYS A 136 -18.27 -30.25 -14.97
CA LYS A 136 -17.73 -31.26 -15.87
C LYS A 136 -18.74 -31.48 -16.99
N ILE A 137 -18.47 -30.93 -18.16
CA ILE A 137 -19.14 -31.33 -19.40
C ILE A 137 -18.60 -32.72 -19.73
N THR A 138 -19.39 -33.76 -19.46
CA THR A 138 -19.14 -35.11 -19.98
C THR A 138 -19.91 -35.19 -21.30
N GLU A 139 -19.20 -35.07 -22.42
CA GLU A 139 -19.73 -35.47 -23.72
C GLU A 139 -19.86 -37.00 -23.74
N SER A 140 -21.04 -37.46 -24.17
CA SER A 140 -21.43 -38.87 -24.35
C SER A 140 -21.04 -39.40 -25.72
#